data_AF-C4VBY1-F1
#
_entry.id   AF-C4VBY1-F1
#
_cell.length_a   1.000
_cell.length_b   1.000
_cell.length_c   1.000
_cell.angle_alpha   90.00
_cell.angle_beta   90.00
_cell.angle_gamma   90.00
#
_symmetry.space_group_name_H-M   'P 1'
#
loop_
_entity.id
_entity.type
_entity.pdbx_description
1 polymer ?
#
loop_
_entity_poly.entity_id
_entity_poly.type
_entity_poly.pdbx_seq_one_letter_code
_entity_poly.pdbx_strand_id
1 'polypeptide(L)'
;MDQLEEIILCFKHSEEFFIKNTKTIEFFLEINIIKKEINCVRCDGRMCIMAAGTYIDGYAYRCPSKACRSKASLKKGSKVATPNIEFVKILRGMYCWVYDYTLAQAIDFCDCSETTYIKINDHILQVIFE
;
A
#
# COMPACT_ATOMS: atom_id res chain seq x y z
N MET A 1 9.89 10.55 -5.00
CA MET A 1 8.67 9.91 -5.54
C MET A 1 8.74 9.82 -7.06
N ASP A 2 9.65 10.56 -7.67
CA ASP A 2 9.87 10.71 -9.12
C ASP A 2 10.03 9.35 -9.83
N GLN A 3 10.80 8.42 -9.25
CA GLN A 3 10.91 7.06 -9.78
C GLN A 3 9.57 6.30 -9.79
N LEU A 4 8.71 6.51 -8.78
CA LEU A 4 7.40 5.85 -8.73
C LEU A 4 6.43 6.45 -9.76
N GLU A 5 6.46 7.76 -9.93
CA GLU A 5 5.69 8.45 -10.97
C GLU A 5 6.10 8.00 -12.38
N GLU A 6 7.41 7.95 -12.67
CA GLU A 6 7.95 7.42 -13.92
C GLU A 6 7.54 5.96 -14.17
N ILE A 7 7.57 5.13 -13.12
CA ILE A 7 7.11 3.74 -13.19
C ILE A 7 5.60 3.67 -13.48
N ILE A 8 4.78 4.51 -12.83
CA ILE A 8 3.32 4.53 -13.02
C ILE A 8 2.93 4.99 -14.43
N LEU A 9 3.67 5.94 -15.02
CA LEU A 9 3.46 6.38 -16.40
C LEU A 9 3.63 5.26 -17.43
N CYS A 10 4.32 4.18 -17.08
CA CYS A 10 4.50 3.04 -17.97
C CYS A 10 3.33 2.04 -17.93
N PHE A 11 2.41 2.17 -16.97
CA PHE A 11 1.40 1.14 -16.72
C PHE A 11 0.11 1.34 -17.50
N LYS A 12 -0.51 0.22 -17.86
CA LYS A 12 -1.89 0.18 -18.35
C LYS A 12 -2.84 -0.08 -17.19
N HIS A 13 -3.99 0.59 -17.19
CA HIS A 13 -5.05 0.38 -16.18
C HIS A 13 -5.53 -1.08 -16.05
N SER A 14 -5.29 -1.92 -17.08
CA SER A 14 -5.66 -3.33 -17.11
C SER A 14 -4.69 -4.26 -16.38
N GLU A 15 -3.58 -3.75 -15.84
CA GLU A 15 -2.58 -4.57 -15.16
C GLU A 15 -3.11 -5.17 -13.86
N GLU A 16 -2.73 -6.42 -13.57
CA GLU A 16 -3.34 -7.19 -12.47
C GLU A 16 -3.17 -6.54 -11.09
N PHE A 17 -2.11 -5.76 -10.88
CA PHE A 17 -1.88 -5.05 -9.62
C PHE A 17 -2.81 -3.86 -9.40
N PHE A 18 -3.56 -3.42 -10.41
CA PHE A 18 -4.71 -2.52 -10.21
C PHE A 18 -5.99 -3.28 -9.85
N ILE A 19 -6.03 -4.60 -10.02
CA ILE A 19 -7.24 -5.41 -9.82
C ILE A 19 -7.19 -6.15 -8.48
N LYS A 20 -6.04 -6.76 -8.16
CA LYS A 20 -5.87 -7.64 -6.99
C LYS A 20 -4.92 -7.00 -5.98
N ASN A 21 -5.38 -6.83 -4.74
CA ASN A 21 -4.54 -6.27 -3.67
C ASN A 21 -3.27 -7.08 -3.41
N THR A 22 -3.32 -8.41 -3.58
CA THR A 22 -2.14 -9.28 -3.48
C THR A 22 -1.07 -8.94 -4.51
N LYS A 23 -1.48 -8.64 -5.75
CA LYS A 23 -0.58 -8.21 -6.82
C LYS A 23 -0.01 -6.82 -6.57
N THR A 24 -0.79 -5.93 -5.97
CA THR A 24 -0.27 -4.64 -5.48
C THR A 24 0.81 -4.83 -4.42
N ILE A 25 0.61 -5.74 -3.46
CA ILE A 25 1.59 -6.05 -2.41
C ILE A 25 2.89 -6.60 -3.03
N GLU A 26 2.78 -7.54 -3.98
CA GLU A 26 3.93 -8.08 -4.72
C GLU A 26 4.71 -6.96 -5.41
N PHE A 27 4.02 -6.08 -6.14
CA PHE A 27 4.62 -4.92 -6.79
C PHE A 27 5.30 -3.99 -5.79
N PHE A 28 4.63 -3.62 -4.68
CA PHE A 28 5.22 -2.76 -3.65
C PHE A 28 6.45 -3.36 -2.96
N LEU A 29 6.57 -4.69 -2.91
CA LEU A 29 7.78 -5.36 -2.46
C LEU A 29 8.91 -5.30 -3.50
N GLU A 30 8.57 -5.39 -4.78
CA GLU A 30 9.53 -5.32 -5.89
C GLU A 30 10.19 -3.94 -5.97
N ILE A 31 9.39 -2.88 -5.86
CA ILE A 31 9.87 -1.49 -5.87
C ILE A 31 10.26 -0.97 -4.48
N ASN A 32 10.37 -1.84 -3.47
CA ASN A 32 10.81 -1.53 -2.10
C ASN A 32 9.99 -0.45 -1.37
N ILE A 33 8.72 -0.26 -1.72
CA ILE A 33 7.79 0.62 -0.98
C ILE A 33 7.45 0.02 0.40
N ILE A 34 7.32 -1.31 0.45
CA ILE A 34 7.22 -2.08 1.70
C ILE A 34 8.37 -3.08 1.79
N LYS A 35 8.75 -3.45 3.01
CA LYS A 35 9.90 -4.36 3.25
C LYS A 35 9.45 -5.82 3.25
N LYS A 36 10.30 -6.74 2.81
CA LYS A 36 10.05 -8.20 2.93
C LYS A 36 10.06 -8.67 4.40
N GLU A 37 10.90 -8.04 5.21
CA GLU A 37 11.04 -8.33 6.63
C GLU A 37 11.25 -7.04 7.44
N ILE A 38 10.84 -7.07 8.72
CA ILE A 38 11.08 -5.99 9.68
C ILE A 38 11.54 -6.57 11.02
N ASN A 39 12.17 -5.74 11.85
CA ASN A 39 12.54 -6.14 13.21
C ASN A 39 11.32 -6.12 14.15
N CYS A 40 11.22 -7.14 15.01
CA CYS A 40 10.19 -7.23 16.02
C CYS A 40 10.51 -6.30 17.19
N VAL A 41 9.66 -5.29 17.40
CA VAL A 41 9.82 -4.32 18.50
C VAL A 41 9.78 -4.91 19.92
N ARG A 42 9.39 -6.19 20.08
CA ARG A 42 9.29 -6.85 21.39
C ARG A 42 10.43 -7.81 21.71
N CYS A 43 11.08 -8.39 20.70
CA CYS A 43 12.08 -9.45 20.92
C CYS A 43 13.25 -9.38 19.93
N ASP A 44 13.34 -8.31 19.13
CA ASP A 44 14.33 -8.07 18.09
C ASP A 44 14.48 -9.17 17.02
N GLY A 45 13.64 -10.22 17.06
CA GLY A 45 13.57 -11.22 16.01
C GLY A 45 13.04 -10.65 14.70
N ARG A 46 13.42 -11.26 13.57
CA ARG A 46 12.90 -10.90 12.24
C ARG A 46 11.44 -11.31 12.09
N MET A 47 10.60 -10.40 11.63
CA MET A 47 9.20 -10.63 11.31
C MET A 47 9.03 -10.74 9.79
N CYS A 48 8.27 -11.73 9.34
CA CYS A 48 8.02 -11.99 7.92
C CYS A 48 6.55 -11.73 7.57
N ILE A 49 6.27 -11.47 6.30
CA ILE A 49 4.90 -11.31 5.79
C ILE A 49 4.18 -12.65 5.84
N MET A 50 2.98 -12.64 6.42
CA MET A 50 2.12 -13.83 6.52
C MET A 50 0.65 -13.44 6.35
N ALA A 51 -0.14 -14.39 5.84
CA ALA A 51 -1.59 -14.23 5.74
C ALA A 51 -2.22 -13.92 7.12
N ALA A 52 -3.08 -12.91 7.14
CA ALA A 52 -3.72 -12.38 8.33
C ALA A 52 -5.04 -11.69 7.95
N GLY A 53 -6.12 -12.48 7.79
CA GLY A 53 -7.44 -11.98 7.35
C GLY A 53 -8.11 -10.96 8.28
N THR A 54 -7.54 -10.67 9.46
CA THR A 54 -8.00 -9.58 10.33
C THR A 54 -7.47 -8.20 9.91
N TYR A 55 -6.50 -8.15 9.00
CA TYR A 55 -5.96 -6.90 8.45
C TYR A 55 -6.62 -6.61 7.11
N ILE A 56 -6.80 -5.33 6.80
CA ILE A 56 -7.47 -4.88 5.57
C ILE A 56 -6.79 -5.44 4.31
N ASP A 57 -5.46 -5.49 4.30
CA ASP A 57 -4.70 -6.03 3.18
C ASP A 57 -4.66 -7.56 3.13
N GLY A 58 -5.22 -8.25 4.12
CA GLY A 58 -5.19 -9.71 4.25
C GLY A 58 -3.84 -10.29 4.68
N TYR A 59 -2.82 -9.45 4.89
CA TYR A 59 -1.46 -9.83 5.29
C TYR A 59 -0.93 -8.92 6.41
N ALA A 60 0.03 -9.45 7.17
CA ALA A 60 0.72 -8.71 8.22
C ALA A 60 2.14 -9.26 8.42
N TYR A 61 3.04 -8.43 8.97
CA TYR A 61 4.28 -8.95 9.53
C TYR A 61 3.96 -9.73 10.80
N ARG A 62 4.50 -10.94 10.91
CA ARG A 62 4.36 -11.79 12.10
C ARG A 62 5.72 -12.21 12.62
N CYS A 63 5.89 -12.11 13.93
CA CYS A 63 7.06 -12.67 14.59
C CYS A 63 6.94 -14.20 14.60
N PRO A 64 7.96 -14.96 14.14
CA PRO A 64 7.94 -16.42 14.14
C PRO A 64 8.01 -17.01 15.56
N SER A 65 8.50 -16.25 16.54
CA SER A 65 8.55 -16.69 17.93
C SER A 65 7.14 -16.88 18.50
N LYS A 66 6.82 -18.13 18.83
CA LYS A 66 5.55 -18.52 19.47
C LYS A 66 5.34 -17.90 20.86
N ALA A 67 6.42 -17.48 21.52
CA ALA A 67 6.35 -16.76 22.79
C ALA A 67 5.99 -15.29 22.58
N CYS A 68 6.57 -14.64 21.55
CA CYS A 68 6.35 -13.22 21.29
C CYS A 68 4.98 -12.93 20.66
N ARG A 69 4.61 -13.69 19.61
CA ARG A 69 3.35 -13.58 18.84
C ARG A 69 3.02 -12.17 18.32
N SER A 70 3.99 -11.27 18.27
CA SER A 70 3.79 -9.90 17.81
C SER A 70 3.37 -9.88 16.35
N LYS A 71 2.52 -8.90 16.02
CA LYS A 71 2.05 -8.62 14.67
C LYS A 71 2.22 -7.14 14.37
N ALA A 72 2.41 -6.81 13.10
CA ALA A 72 2.41 -5.43 12.63
C ALA A 72 1.78 -5.34 11.24
N SER A 73 1.12 -4.22 10.97
CA SER A 73 0.62 -3.92 9.62
C SER A 73 1.78 -3.91 8.61
N LEU A 74 1.52 -4.33 7.37
CA LEU A 74 2.48 -4.19 6.26
C LEU A 74 2.86 -2.73 5.98
N LYS A 75 2.00 -1.80 6.39
CA LYS A 75 2.23 -0.36 6.26
C LYS A 75 3.23 0.19 7.27
N LYS A 76 3.64 -0.61 8.27
CA LYS A 76 4.51 -0.14 9.35
C LYS A 76 5.86 0.30 8.79
N GLY A 77 6.16 1.59 8.93
CA GLY A 77 7.41 2.18 8.46
C GLY A 77 7.48 2.33 6.93
N SER A 78 6.36 2.19 6.22
CA SER A 78 6.27 2.49 4.78
C SER A 78 5.85 3.94 4.56
N LYS A 79 6.27 4.55 3.44
CA LYS A 79 5.80 5.89 3.04
C LYS A 79 4.30 5.90 2.72
N VAL A 80 3.74 4.77 2.30
CA VAL A 80 2.32 4.62 1.92
C VAL A 80 1.41 4.26 3.12
N ALA A 81 1.80 4.67 4.33
CA ALA A 81 1.12 4.29 5.56
C ALA A 81 -0.20 5.05 5.80
N THR A 82 -1.25 4.70 5.06
CA THR A 82 -2.63 5.14 5.36
C THR A 82 -3.37 4.13 6.23
N PRO A 83 -3.94 4.53 7.38
CA PRO A 83 -4.79 3.63 8.17
C PRO A 83 -6.03 3.20 7.38
N ASN A 84 -6.37 1.91 7.42
CA ASN A 84 -7.66 1.34 6.96
C ASN A 84 -8.02 1.59 5.48
N ILE A 85 -7.04 1.69 4.59
CA ILE A 85 -7.24 1.70 3.14
C ILE A 85 -6.43 0.54 2.54
N GLU A 86 -6.92 -0.15 1.52
CA GLU A 86 -6.14 -1.22 0.87
C GLU A 86 -5.02 -0.64 0.01
N PHE A 87 -3.90 -1.37 -0.13
CA PHE A 87 -2.81 -0.94 -1.01
C PHE A 87 -3.26 -0.72 -2.46
N VAL A 88 -4.14 -1.55 -3.01
CA VAL A 88 -4.65 -1.40 -4.37
C VAL A 88 -5.33 -0.04 -4.58
N LYS A 89 -6.07 0.46 -3.58
CA LYS A 89 -6.73 1.77 -3.68
C LYS A 89 -5.74 2.92 -3.61
N ILE A 90 -4.66 2.77 -2.84
CA ILE A 90 -3.56 3.74 -2.81
C ILE A 90 -2.87 3.79 -4.17
N LEU A 91 -2.53 2.63 -4.75
CA LEU A 91 -1.89 2.55 -6.06
C LEU A 91 -2.80 3.15 -7.16
N ARG A 92 -4.09 2.85 -7.12
CA ARG A 92 -5.07 3.48 -8.03
C ARG A 92 -5.15 4.99 -7.84
N GLY A 93 -5.12 5.47 -6.60
CA GLY A 93 -5.08 6.91 -6.31
C GLY A 93 -3.83 7.58 -6.86
N MET A 94 -2.66 6.94 -6.73
CA MET A 94 -1.42 7.42 -7.33
C MET A 94 -1.52 7.48 -8.86
N TYR A 95 -2.08 6.44 -9.48
CA TYR A 95 -2.33 6.43 -10.92
C TYR A 95 -3.28 7.56 -11.35
N CYS A 96 -4.39 7.77 -10.64
CA CYS A 96 -5.31 8.89 -10.91
C CYS A 96 -4.62 10.25 -10.82
N TRP A 97 -3.74 10.43 -9.84
CA TRP A 97 -2.96 11.66 -9.67
C TRP A 97 -2.01 11.89 -10.84
N VAL A 98 -1.22 10.87 -11.22
CA VAL A 98 -0.25 10.96 -12.33
C VAL A 98 -0.92 11.26 -13.68
N TYR A 99 -2.13 10.74 -13.91
CA TYR A 99 -2.87 10.91 -15.15
C TYR A 99 -3.93 12.04 -15.10
N ASP A 100 -3.89 12.90 -14.07
CA ASP A 100 -4.80 14.04 -13.90
C ASP A 100 -6.30 13.67 -14.03
N TYR A 101 -6.71 12.55 -13.42
CA TYR A 101 -8.10 12.14 -13.43
C TYR A 101 -8.97 13.16 -12.69
N THR A 102 -10.15 13.45 -13.25
CA THR A 102 -11.17 14.23 -12.52
C THR A 102 -11.61 13.47 -11.26
N LEU A 103 -12.12 14.19 -10.25
CA LEU A 103 -12.60 13.58 -9.02
C LEU A 103 -13.60 12.43 -9.28
N ALA A 104 -14.54 12.62 -10.21
CA ALA A 104 -15.53 11.60 -10.57
C ALA A 104 -14.88 10.33 -11.16
N GLN A 105 -13.93 10.49 -12.10
CA GLN A 105 -13.19 9.37 -12.68
C GLN A 105 -12.35 8.65 -11.62
N ALA A 106 -11.74 9.40 -10.71
CA ALA A 106 -10.86 8.84 -9.70
C ALA A 106 -11.63 8.06 -8.62
N ILE A 107 -12.79 8.55 -8.20
CA ILE A 107 -13.71 7.86 -7.29
C ILE A 107 -14.17 6.53 -7.90
N ASP A 108 -14.60 6.56 -9.17
CA ASP A 108 -15.03 5.38 -9.91
C ASP A 108 -13.90 4.35 -10.03
N PHE A 109 -12.72 4.78 -10.50
CA PHE A 109 -11.56 3.91 -10.66
C PHE A 109 -11.06 3.31 -9.34
N CYS A 110 -10.98 4.12 -8.28
CA CYS A 110 -10.52 3.67 -6.95
C CYS A 110 -11.54 2.78 -6.23
N ASP A 111 -12.78 2.70 -6.72
CA ASP A 111 -13.89 1.97 -6.10
C ASP A 111 -14.02 2.32 -4.60
N CYS A 112 -14.21 3.62 -4.33
CA CYS A 112 -14.26 4.14 -2.96
C CYS A 112 -15.18 5.36 -2.84
N SER A 113 -15.47 5.78 -1.60
CA SER A 113 -16.19 7.04 -1.39
C SER A 113 -15.31 8.25 -1.68
N GLU A 114 -15.91 9.39 -2.01
CA GLU A 114 -15.21 10.68 -2.13
C GLU A 114 -14.36 10.98 -0.89
N THR A 115 -14.92 10.77 0.30
CA THR A 115 -14.21 10.96 1.58
C THR A 115 -13.00 10.04 1.76
N THR A 116 -13.02 8.85 1.15
CA THR A 116 -11.88 7.94 1.15
C THR A 116 -10.86 8.38 0.12
N TYR A 117 -11.30 8.80 -1.07
CA TYR A 117 -10.42 9.32 -2.11
C TYR A 117 -9.65 10.57 -1.65
N ILE A 118 -10.32 11.51 -0.98
CA ILE A 118 -9.67 12.71 -0.43
C ILE A 118 -8.53 12.30 0.53
N LYS A 119 -8.75 11.32 1.42
CA LYS A 119 -7.69 10.81 2.31
C LYS A 119 -6.53 10.17 1.55
N ILE A 120 -6.82 9.46 0.44
CA ILE A 120 -5.79 8.87 -0.41
C ILE A 120 -4.97 9.99 -1.06
N ASN A 121 -5.64 10.97 -1.66
CA ASN A 121 -5.01 12.08 -2.35
C ASN A 121 -4.17 12.94 -1.38
N ASP A 122 -4.71 13.31 -0.23
CA ASP A 122 -3.98 14.05 0.81
C ASP A 122 -2.71 13.31 1.25
N HIS A 123 -2.80 11.99 1.43
CA HIS A 123 -1.64 11.16 1.78
C HIS A 123 -0.62 11.09 0.64
N ILE A 124 -1.06 10.96 -0.61
CA ILE A 124 -0.17 10.98 -1.77
C ILE A 124 0.58 12.31 -1.83
N LEU A 125 -0.12 13.43 -1.70
CA LEU A 125 0.49 14.76 -1.71
C LEU A 125 1.51 14.92 -0.57
N GLN A 126 1.19 14.46 0.65
CA GLN A 126 2.15 14.46 1.76
C GLN A 126 3.42 13.66 1.41
N VAL A 127 3.29 12.49 0.80
CA VAL A 127 4.43 11.63 0.44
C VAL A 127 5.23 12.17 -0.75
N ILE A 128 4.61 12.94 -1.65
CA ILE A 128 5.27 13.59 -2.79
C ILE A 128 6.10 14.79 -2.34
N PHE A 129 5.52 15.62 -1.47
CA PHE A 129 6.09 16.91 -1.10
C PHE A 129 7.00 16.84 0.16
N GLU A 130 7.17 15.67 0.77
CA GLU A 130 8.13 15.38 1.87
C GLU A 130 9.30 14.47 1.44
#